data_AF-A0A0D7X5E2-F1
#
_entry.id   AF-A0A0D7X5E2-F1
#
_cell.length_a   1.000
_cell.length_b   1.000
_cell.length_c   1.000
_cell.angle_alpha   90.00
_cell.angle_beta   90.00
_cell.angle_gamma   90.00
#
_symmetry.space_group_name_H-M   'P 1'
#
loop_
_entity.id
_entity.type
_entity.pdbx_description
1 polymer ?
#
loop_
_entity_poly.entity_id
_entity_poly.type
_entity_poly.pdbx_seq_one_letter_code
_entity_poly.pdbx_strand_id
1 'polypeptide(L)'
;MHREHHHSSRKMIFWSMWIMISVLLLPLFHSGSAAAAVKGGAVFVIPVDQEIEQGLGSFMERGFAEAAESKAGLIVLDVNTPGGRVDTAEKLGKLIKDSTIPTVAYVRGEAASAGSYIALSANKIVMKPGSIIGAAALVDGKGQAITDPKTVAWWKSSMASAAESGGRNPDIARGMVDSKIAVAIPELNFNKEKGQIISLTSEEALKLGYADHIASSEQEVIQWMGYSTDDVFHVERTWAEKAAEILTNPIVQTLLLFIGIAGVVIELLVPGFGVPGILGVLGFGLYFFGNYIAGFAGSETWLLFIIGLALLILEMFIPSFGILGILGSISLVAGVVRAAYNMQHAFISLGIAFAAAVAVVAIIGIAFKDRGIWNRFILKESLTADQGFSSVVNRELLLGQRGVSLTPLRPAGTVLIADERVDVVTNGEFIATDMPIIVSKVEGGRIVVKADTSA
;
A
#
# COMPACT_ATOMS: atom_id res chain seq x y z
N MET A 1 22.17 -20.39 -116.32
CA MET A 1 23.48 -20.71 -115.70
C MET A 1 23.96 -19.45 -114.98
N HIS A 2 23.49 -19.20 -113.76
CA HIS A 2 24.07 -19.60 -112.46
C HIS A 2 25.21 -18.71 -111.95
N ARG A 3 24.87 -17.85 -110.97
CA ARG A 3 25.55 -17.57 -109.66
C ARG A 3 25.18 -16.14 -109.23
N GLU A 4 24.07 -15.96 -108.51
CA GLU A 4 23.93 -16.05 -107.04
C GLU A 4 24.74 -14.98 -106.30
N HIS A 5 24.10 -13.90 -105.85
CA HIS A 5 23.41 -13.77 -104.56
C HIS A 5 24.34 -13.97 -103.35
N HIS A 6 25.19 -12.99 -103.05
CA HIS A 6 25.93 -12.96 -101.77
C HIS A 6 26.05 -11.61 -101.08
N HIS A 7 25.17 -10.64 -101.37
CA HIS A 7 25.25 -9.31 -100.74
C HIS A 7 24.09 -8.94 -99.80
N SER A 8 23.05 -9.76 -99.68
CA SER A 8 21.91 -9.48 -98.79
C SER A 8 22.12 -9.96 -97.34
N SER A 9 22.83 -11.08 -97.15
CA SER A 9 22.90 -11.75 -95.84
C SER A 9 23.75 -11.02 -94.79
N ARG A 10 24.73 -10.20 -95.19
CA ARG A 10 25.60 -9.47 -94.25
C ARG A 10 24.94 -8.24 -93.61
N LYS A 11 23.99 -7.60 -94.30
CA LYS A 11 23.27 -6.42 -93.75
C LYS A 11 22.15 -6.83 -92.79
N MET A 12 21.51 -7.97 -93.03
CA MET A 12 20.50 -8.54 -92.11
C MET A 12 21.11 -9.02 -90.79
N ILE A 13 22.31 -9.62 -90.80
CA ILE A 13 22.99 -10.08 -89.57
C ILE A 13 23.44 -8.88 -88.71
N PHE A 14 23.84 -7.76 -89.34
CA PHE A 14 24.18 -6.56 -88.59
C PHE A 14 22.94 -5.93 -87.93
N TRP A 15 21.79 -5.88 -88.61
CA TRP A 15 20.57 -5.34 -88.01
C TRP A 15 19.97 -6.25 -86.92
N SER A 16 20.05 -7.58 -87.07
CA SER A 16 19.57 -8.50 -86.04
C SER A 16 20.46 -8.50 -84.78
N MET A 17 21.76 -8.23 -84.92
CA MET A 17 22.68 -8.15 -83.78
C MET A 17 22.49 -6.86 -82.97
N TRP A 18 22.12 -5.75 -83.60
CA TRP A 18 21.78 -4.50 -82.90
C TRP A 18 20.41 -4.54 -82.22
N ILE A 19 19.41 -5.25 -82.80
CA ILE A 19 18.12 -5.50 -82.15
C ILE A 19 18.29 -6.43 -80.93
N MET A 20 19.18 -7.43 -81.02
CA MET A 20 19.45 -8.34 -79.91
C MET A 20 20.23 -7.68 -78.76
N ILE A 21 21.09 -6.69 -79.06
CA ILE A 21 21.79 -5.89 -78.03
C ILE A 21 20.88 -4.81 -77.41
N SER A 22 19.92 -4.26 -78.17
CA SER A 22 18.95 -3.29 -77.63
C SER A 22 17.82 -3.95 -76.82
N VAL A 23 17.51 -5.23 -77.06
CA VAL A 23 16.62 -6.02 -76.20
C VAL A 23 17.32 -6.47 -74.89
N LEU A 24 18.65 -6.61 -74.90
CA LEU A 24 19.45 -6.90 -73.70
C LEU A 24 19.81 -5.66 -72.85
N LEU A 25 19.56 -4.45 -73.38
CA LEU A 25 19.80 -3.16 -72.71
C LEU A 25 18.50 -2.41 -72.39
N LEU A 26 17.34 -3.08 -72.43
CA LEU A 26 16.18 -2.60 -71.70
C LEU A 26 16.55 -2.60 -70.22
N PRO A 27 16.68 -1.43 -69.56
CA PRO A 27 16.71 -1.43 -68.11
C PRO A 27 15.37 -2.05 -67.74
N LEU A 28 15.42 -3.17 -67.03
CA LEU A 28 14.30 -3.60 -66.24
C LEU A 28 13.96 -2.42 -65.33
N PHE A 29 13.02 -1.60 -65.76
CA PHE A 29 12.21 -0.78 -64.87
C PHE A 29 11.40 -1.77 -64.05
N HIS A 30 12.09 -2.46 -63.14
CA HIS A 30 11.48 -2.94 -61.93
C HIS A 30 10.97 -1.66 -61.28
N SER A 31 9.65 -1.51 -61.33
CA SER A 31 8.90 -0.77 -60.32
C SER A 31 9.26 -1.40 -58.99
N GLY A 32 10.44 -1.04 -58.46
CA GLY A 32 10.75 -1.20 -57.07
C GLY A 32 9.69 -0.40 -56.37
N SER A 33 8.69 -1.10 -55.83
CA SER A 33 7.87 -0.56 -54.76
C SER A 33 8.86 0.07 -53.80
N ALA A 34 8.86 1.40 -53.71
CA ALA A 34 9.68 2.10 -52.75
C ALA A 34 9.21 1.60 -51.39
N ALA A 35 9.87 0.56 -50.88
CA ALA A 35 9.70 0.14 -49.50
C ALA A 35 9.97 1.41 -48.70
N ALA A 36 8.91 1.94 -48.07
CA ALA A 36 9.01 3.14 -47.28
C ALA A 36 10.19 2.94 -46.33
N ALA A 37 11.15 3.87 -46.36
CA ALA A 37 12.32 3.77 -45.51
C ALA A 37 11.84 3.67 -44.05
N VAL A 38 12.21 2.57 -43.40
CA VAL A 38 11.86 2.30 -42.00
C VAL A 38 12.38 3.47 -41.16
N LYS A 39 11.51 4.09 -40.37
CA LYS A 39 11.89 5.16 -39.44
C LYS A 39 12.88 4.59 -38.43
N GLY A 40 13.96 5.31 -38.18
CA GLY A 40 14.98 4.92 -37.21
C GLY A 40 14.57 5.23 -35.77
N GLY A 41 15.17 4.50 -34.83
CA GLY A 41 15.00 4.69 -33.38
C GLY A 41 14.29 3.50 -32.71
N ALA A 42 14.70 3.21 -31.48
CA ALA A 42 14.13 2.15 -30.67
C ALA A 42 12.62 2.38 -30.42
N VAL A 43 11.86 1.30 -30.31
CA VAL A 43 10.43 1.35 -29.98
C VAL A 43 10.26 0.95 -28.52
N PHE A 44 9.62 1.80 -27.74
CA PHE A 44 9.32 1.50 -26.33
C PHE A 44 7.85 1.14 -26.18
N VAL A 45 7.59 -0.03 -25.61
CA VAL A 45 6.23 -0.50 -25.31
C VAL A 45 5.99 -0.32 -23.83
N ILE A 46 5.02 0.52 -23.48
CA ILE A 46 4.64 0.82 -22.11
C ILE A 46 3.24 0.25 -21.86
N PRO A 47 3.10 -0.78 -21.00
CA PRO A 47 1.80 -1.33 -20.68
C PRO A 47 0.95 -0.35 -19.86
N VAL A 48 -0.26 -0.09 -20.33
CA VAL A 48 -1.34 0.58 -19.60
C VAL A 48 -2.38 -0.48 -19.25
N ASP A 49 -1.91 -1.46 -18.49
CA ASP A 49 -2.70 -2.56 -17.96
C ASP A 49 -3.16 -2.24 -16.53
N GLN A 50 -4.33 -2.75 -16.15
CA GLN A 50 -4.95 -2.60 -14.82
C GLN A 50 -5.63 -1.24 -14.59
N GLU A 51 -6.18 -1.05 -13.38
CA GLU A 51 -6.84 0.19 -12.97
C GLU A 51 -5.85 1.37 -12.95
N ILE A 52 -6.29 2.54 -13.42
CA ILE A 52 -5.48 3.76 -13.47
C ILE A 52 -5.36 4.35 -12.07
N GLU A 53 -4.28 3.97 -11.37
CA GLU A 53 -3.90 4.46 -10.05
C GLU A 53 -2.56 5.20 -10.08
N GLN A 54 -2.18 5.87 -8.99
CA GLN A 54 -0.93 6.66 -8.94
C GLN A 54 0.33 5.80 -9.17
N GLY A 55 0.30 4.52 -8.79
CA GLY A 55 1.38 3.58 -9.06
C GLY A 55 1.61 3.36 -10.56
N LEU A 56 0.53 3.16 -11.34
CA LEU A 56 0.60 3.11 -12.80
C LEU A 56 1.09 4.45 -13.37
N GLY A 57 0.67 5.57 -12.78
CA GLY A 57 1.16 6.91 -13.10
C GLY A 57 2.68 7.02 -13.01
N SER A 58 3.24 6.61 -11.88
CA SER A 58 4.69 6.64 -11.60
C SER A 58 5.46 5.69 -12.53
N PHE A 59 4.91 4.50 -12.78
CA PHE A 59 5.45 3.52 -13.72
C PHE A 59 5.54 4.10 -15.15
N MET A 60 4.47 4.72 -15.64
CA MET A 60 4.45 5.33 -16.96
C MET A 60 5.41 6.52 -17.04
N GLU A 61 5.50 7.36 -16.01
CA GLU A 61 6.48 8.46 -15.96
C GLU A 61 7.92 7.95 -16.11
N ARG A 62 8.25 6.85 -15.43
CA ARG A 62 9.53 6.16 -15.61
C ARG A 62 9.70 5.63 -17.03
N GLY A 63 8.69 4.95 -17.58
CA GLY A 63 8.75 4.42 -18.94
C GLY A 63 8.97 5.50 -20.01
N PHE A 64 8.30 6.66 -19.86
CA PHE A 64 8.51 7.81 -20.74
C PHE A 64 9.92 8.41 -20.58
N ALA A 65 10.44 8.48 -19.35
CA ALA A 65 11.81 8.92 -19.09
C ALA A 65 12.85 7.98 -19.71
N GLU A 66 12.69 6.66 -19.55
CA GLU A 66 13.57 5.65 -20.16
C GLU A 66 13.56 5.72 -21.69
N ALA A 67 12.37 5.91 -22.29
CA ALA A 67 12.23 6.11 -23.74
C ALA A 67 12.95 7.39 -24.20
N ALA A 68 12.84 8.48 -23.44
CA ALA A 68 13.52 9.74 -23.74
C ALA A 68 15.05 9.64 -23.61
N GLU A 69 15.55 9.02 -22.54
CA GLU A 69 16.98 8.78 -22.32
C GLU A 69 17.58 7.91 -23.43
N SER A 70 16.82 6.92 -23.89
CA SER A 70 17.21 6.00 -24.98
C SER A 70 17.01 6.61 -26.37
N LYS A 71 16.50 7.85 -26.47
CA LYS A 71 16.16 8.53 -27.74
C LYS A 71 15.26 7.67 -28.63
N ALA A 72 14.23 7.07 -28.02
CA ALA A 72 13.28 6.22 -28.72
C ALA A 72 12.62 6.96 -29.88
N GLY A 73 12.38 6.23 -30.96
CA GLY A 73 11.70 6.75 -32.14
C GLY A 73 10.18 6.71 -32.02
N LEU A 74 9.64 5.82 -31.18
CA LEU A 74 8.20 5.59 -30.98
C LEU A 74 7.93 5.08 -29.56
N ILE A 75 6.83 5.54 -28.97
CA ILE A 75 6.23 4.94 -27.77
C ILE A 75 4.90 4.29 -28.15
N VAL A 76 4.78 2.99 -27.90
CA VAL A 76 3.53 2.23 -27.99
C VAL A 76 2.95 2.10 -26.59
N LEU A 77 1.77 2.66 -26.35
CA LEU A 77 1.01 2.43 -25.13
C LEU A 77 0.12 1.21 -25.36
N ASP A 78 0.44 0.07 -24.75
CA ASP A 78 -0.40 -1.14 -24.83
C ASP A 78 -1.55 -1.01 -23.82
N VAL A 79 -2.72 -0.60 -24.29
CA VAL A 79 -3.86 -0.21 -23.45
C VAL A 79 -4.83 -1.38 -23.27
N ASN A 80 -5.01 -1.77 -22.00
CA ASN A 80 -6.05 -2.70 -21.59
C ASN A 80 -6.47 -2.41 -20.13
N THR A 81 -7.39 -1.47 -19.96
CA THR A 81 -7.80 -0.94 -18.66
C THR A 81 -9.30 -0.66 -18.59
N PRO A 82 -9.94 -0.96 -17.43
CA PRO A 82 -11.32 -0.59 -17.16
C PRO A 82 -11.48 0.90 -16.82
N GLY A 83 -10.38 1.63 -16.68
CA GLY A 83 -10.35 3.01 -16.19
C GLY A 83 -9.75 3.11 -14.80
N GLY A 84 -10.13 4.14 -14.04
CA GLY A 84 -9.58 4.42 -12.71
C GLY A 84 -9.70 5.89 -12.39
N ARG A 85 -8.70 6.44 -11.70
CA ARG A 85 -8.74 7.82 -11.22
C ARG A 85 -8.62 8.85 -12.35
N VAL A 86 -9.51 9.83 -12.32
CA VAL A 86 -9.51 10.97 -13.25
C VAL A 86 -8.26 11.83 -13.12
N ASP A 87 -7.83 12.14 -11.89
CA ASP A 87 -6.66 13.01 -11.65
C ASP A 87 -5.36 12.42 -12.24
N THR A 88 -5.20 11.10 -12.11
CA THR A 88 -4.05 10.36 -12.62
C THR A 88 -4.12 10.29 -14.15
N ALA A 89 -5.31 10.04 -14.71
CA ALA A 89 -5.51 10.06 -16.15
C ALA A 89 -5.24 11.44 -16.77
N GLU A 90 -5.64 12.53 -16.12
CA GLU A 90 -5.32 13.89 -16.56
C GLU A 90 -3.80 14.16 -16.55
N LYS A 91 -3.10 13.74 -15.49
CA LYS A 91 -1.63 13.83 -15.40
C LYS A 91 -0.96 13.05 -16.54
N LEU A 92 -1.40 11.81 -16.78
CA LEU A 92 -0.88 10.95 -17.83
C LEU A 92 -1.20 11.47 -19.24
N GLY A 93 -2.42 11.94 -19.48
CA GLY A 93 -2.78 12.54 -20.77
C GLY A 93 -1.94 13.78 -21.07
N LYS A 94 -1.59 14.58 -20.05
CA LYS A 94 -0.63 15.66 -20.21
C LYS A 94 0.77 15.15 -20.56
N LEU A 95 1.29 14.15 -19.82
CA LEU A 95 2.58 13.53 -20.11
C LEU A 95 2.67 13.03 -21.57
N ILE A 96 1.61 12.38 -22.04
CA ILE A 96 1.52 11.85 -23.41
C ILE A 96 1.51 12.99 -24.44
N LYS A 97 0.72 14.04 -24.21
CA LYS A 97 0.61 15.21 -25.10
C LYS A 97 1.89 16.04 -25.17
N ASP A 98 2.60 16.16 -24.04
CA ASP A 98 3.85 16.93 -23.94
C ASP A 98 5.07 16.14 -24.47
N SER A 99 4.90 14.84 -24.78
CA SER A 99 5.96 13.99 -25.33
C SER A 99 6.43 14.48 -26.70
N THR A 100 7.74 14.65 -26.86
CA THR A 100 8.36 14.90 -28.17
C THR A 100 8.51 13.63 -29.00
N ILE A 101 8.41 12.46 -28.37
CA ILE A 101 8.43 11.16 -29.05
C ILE A 101 7.00 10.83 -29.49
N PRO A 102 6.76 10.46 -30.76
CA PRO A 102 5.46 10.04 -31.23
C PRO A 102 4.88 8.91 -30.38
N THR A 103 3.60 9.02 -30.03
CA THR A 103 2.87 8.04 -29.22
C THR A 103 1.76 7.39 -30.03
N VAL A 104 1.60 6.07 -29.88
CA VAL A 104 0.45 5.33 -30.39
C VAL A 104 -0.19 4.54 -29.26
N ALA A 105 -1.48 4.74 -29.02
CA ALA A 105 -2.26 3.90 -28.12
C ALA A 105 -2.77 2.68 -28.88
N TYR A 106 -2.24 1.50 -28.53
CA TYR A 106 -2.75 0.24 -29.03
C TYR A 106 -3.78 -0.31 -28.03
N VAL A 107 -5.07 -0.23 -28.36
CA VAL A 107 -6.14 -0.78 -27.52
C VAL A 107 -6.24 -2.28 -27.78
N ARG A 108 -5.57 -3.07 -26.95
CA ARG A 108 -5.51 -4.53 -27.08
C ARG A 108 -6.77 -5.23 -26.59
N GLY A 109 -7.45 -4.66 -25.59
CA GLY A 109 -8.69 -5.20 -25.03
C GLY A 109 -9.72 -4.10 -24.80
N GLU A 110 -9.55 -3.31 -23.75
CA GLU A 110 -10.41 -2.18 -23.46
C GLU A 110 -9.62 -0.91 -23.11
N ALA A 111 -10.11 0.23 -23.58
CA ALA A 111 -9.71 1.55 -23.12
C ALA A 111 -10.96 2.22 -22.53
N ALA A 112 -11.47 1.68 -21.42
CA ALA A 112 -12.70 2.13 -20.81
C ALA A 112 -12.46 3.30 -19.85
N SER A 113 -13.47 4.15 -19.71
CA SER A 113 -13.47 5.28 -18.79
C SER A 113 -12.23 6.18 -18.89
N ALA A 114 -11.48 6.37 -17.80
CA ALA A 114 -10.23 7.12 -17.79
C ALA A 114 -9.18 6.57 -18.80
N GLY A 115 -9.25 5.29 -19.18
CA GLY A 115 -8.44 4.69 -20.24
C GLY A 115 -8.73 5.26 -21.62
N SER A 116 -9.98 5.65 -21.89
CA SER A 116 -10.33 6.36 -23.13
C SER A 116 -9.61 7.69 -23.23
N TYR A 117 -9.49 8.41 -22.11
CA TYR A 117 -8.78 9.70 -22.08
C TYR A 117 -7.28 9.54 -22.37
N ILE A 118 -6.66 8.49 -21.82
CA ILE A 118 -5.25 8.14 -22.11
C ILE A 118 -5.09 7.84 -23.60
N ALA A 119 -5.95 6.98 -24.17
CA ALA A 119 -5.89 6.64 -25.59
C ALA A 119 -6.11 7.87 -26.49
N LEU A 120 -7.11 8.71 -26.18
CA LEU A 120 -7.39 9.96 -26.90
C LEU A 120 -6.28 11.00 -26.80
N SER A 121 -5.41 10.90 -25.80
CA SER A 121 -4.28 11.81 -25.63
C SER A 121 -3.07 11.42 -26.49
N ALA A 122 -3.02 10.20 -27.01
CA ALA A 122 -1.94 9.74 -27.90
C ALA A 122 -2.07 10.34 -29.32
N ASN A 123 -0.95 10.41 -30.05
CA ASN A 123 -0.97 10.94 -31.43
C ASN A 123 -1.79 10.05 -32.37
N LYS A 124 -1.74 8.74 -32.17
CA LYS A 124 -2.46 7.73 -32.95
C LYS A 124 -3.15 6.72 -32.03
N ILE A 125 -4.27 6.18 -32.49
CA ILE A 125 -4.99 5.09 -31.82
C ILE A 125 -5.11 3.94 -32.79
N VAL A 126 -4.62 2.77 -32.40
CA VAL A 126 -4.80 1.52 -33.14
C VAL A 126 -5.58 0.57 -32.24
N MET A 127 -6.56 -0.13 -32.78
CA MET A 127 -7.43 -1.00 -31.98
C MET A 127 -7.30 -2.45 -32.45
N LYS A 128 -7.32 -3.40 -31.52
CA LYS A 128 -7.41 -4.82 -31.85
C LYS A 128 -8.83 -5.19 -32.25
N PRO A 129 -9.06 -6.10 -33.23
CA PRO A 129 -10.40 -6.61 -33.49
C PRO A 129 -11.09 -7.11 -32.22
N GLY A 130 -12.31 -6.65 -31.98
CA GLY A 130 -13.10 -6.96 -30.78
C GLY A 130 -12.77 -6.12 -29.54
N SER A 131 -11.87 -5.14 -29.64
CA SER A 131 -11.58 -4.21 -28.54
C SER A 131 -12.60 -3.08 -28.45
N ILE A 132 -12.62 -2.38 -27.31
CA ILE A 132 -13.62 -1.34 -27.00
C ILE A 132 -12.95 -0.07 -26.47
N ILE A 133 -13.46 1.10 -26.86
CA ILE A 133 -13.09 2.42 -26.32
C ILE A 133 -14.35 3.23 -25.96
N GLY A 134 -14.31 3.97 -24.86
CA GLY A 134 -15.39 4.86 -24.41
C GLY A 134 -15.88 4.52 -23.00
N ALA A 135 -17.18 4.71 -22.74
CA ALA A 135 -17.79 4.50 -21.44
C ALA A 135 -17.09 5.28 -20.29
N ALA A 136 -16.97 6.59 -20.47
CA ALA A 136 -16.25 7.53 -19.59
C ALA A 136 -17.13 8.38 -18.68
N ALA A 137 -18.30 7.85 -18.31
CA ALA A 137 -19.10 8.42 -17.24
C ALA A 137 -18.36 8.37 -15.91
N LEU A 138 -18.49 9.44 -15.11
CA LEU A 138 -17.85 9.53 -13.81
C LEU A 138 -18.62 8.71 -12.77
N VAL A 139 -17.88 7.95 -11.98
CA VAL A 139 -18.39 7.21 -10.83
C VAL A 139 -17.53 7.50 -9.59
N ASP A 140 -18.14 7.43 -8.41
CA ASP A 140 -17.42 7.52 -7.15
C ASP A 140 -16.77 6.18 -6.77
N GLY A 141 -16.04 6.14 -5.66
CA GLY A 141 -15.40 4.91 -5.16
C GLY A 141 -16.37 3.78 -4.78
N LYS A 142 -17.68 3.99 -4.86
CA LYS A 142 -18.72 2.96 -4.67
C LYS A 142 -19.39 2.56 -5.99
N GLY A 143 -18.91 3.08 -7.12
CA GLY A 143 -19.49 2.84 -8.44
C GLY A 143 -20.78 3.63 -8.69
N GLN A 144 -21.13 4.62 -7.86
CA GLN A 144 -22.31 5.45 -8.05
C GLN A 144 -22.00 6.60 -9.00
N ALA A 145 -22.92 6.92 -9.89
CA ALA A 145 -22.73 7.99 -10.87
C ALA A 145 -22.52 9.36 -10.20
N ILE A 146 -21.44 10.03 -10.55
CA ILE A 146 -21.19 11.43 -10.15
C ILE A 146 -21.97 12.33 -11.10
N THR A 147 -22.91 13.09 -10.54
CA THR A 147 -23.81 13.96 -11.31
C THR A 147 -23.57 15.45 -11.09
N ASP A 148 -22.57 15.81 -10.29
CA ASP A 148 -22.19 17.20 -10.05
C ASP A 148 -21.91 17.92 -11.39
N PRO A 149 -22.69 18.98 -11.72
CA PRO A 149 -22.60 19.61 -13.04
C PRO A 149 -21.21 20.17 -13.35
N LYS A 150 -20.50 20.70 -12.36
CA LYS A 150 -19.16 21.28 -12.55
C LYS A 150 -18.14 20.19 -12.90
N THR A 151 -18.15 19.10 -12.14
CA THR A 151 -17.23 17.97 -12.32
C THR A 151 -17.47 17.27 -13.66
N VAL A 152 -18.75 17.00 -13.98
CA VAL A 152 -19.12 16.39 -15.28
C VAL A 152 -18.79 17.31 -16.45
N ALA A 153 -19.07 18.61 -16.36
CA ALA A 153 -18.74 19.57 -17.41
C ALA A 153 -17.23 19.71 -17.65
N TRP A 154 -16.43 19.70 -16.57
CA TRP A 154 -14.97 19.69 -16.65
C TRP A 154 -14.49 18.44 -17.40
N TRP A 155 -14.84 17.24 -16.91
CA TRP A 155 -14.37 15.99 -17.51
C TRP A 155 -14.82 15.81 -18.96
N LYS A 156 -16.06 16.19 -19.26
CA LYS A 156 -16.58 16.24 -20.64
C LYS A 156 -15.76 17.15 -21.54
N SER A 157 -15.31 18.30 -21.04
CA SER A 157 -14.45 19.23 -21.79
C SER A 157 -13.04 18.66 -21.97
N SER A 158 -12.47 18.01 -20.95
CA SER A 158 -11.18 17.31 -21.03
C SER A 158 -11.20 16.22 -22.10
N MET A 159 -12.23 15.36 -22.10
CA MET A 159 -12.42 14.29 -23.10
C MET A 159 -12.59 14.85 -24.52
N ALA A 160 -13.41 15.89 -24.69
CA ALA A 160 -13.58 16.57 -25.98
C ALA A 160 -12.27 17.17 -26.50
N SER A 161 -11.51 17.85 -25.63
CA SER A 161 -10.22 18.45 -25.98
C SER A 161 -9.18 17.40 -26.37
N ALA A 162 -9.15 16.24 -25.67
CA ALA A 162 -8.28 15.14 -26.06
C ALA A 162 -8.63 14.60 -27.46
N ALA A 163 -9.92 14.38 -27.74
CA ALA A 163 -10.38 13.97 -29.06
C ALA A 163 -10.00 14.99 -30.16
N GLU A 164 -10.27 16.28 -29.94
CA GLU A 164 -9.94 17.36 -30.88
C GLU A 164 -8.44 17.43 -31.17
N SER A 165 -7.59 17.24 -30.15
CA SER A 165 -6.13 17.26 -30.33
C SER A 165 -5.61 16.18 -31.28
N GLY A 166 -6.33 15.05 -31.39
CA GLY A 166 -6.06 13.99 -32.34
C GLY A 166 -6.88 14.07 -33.64
N GLY A 167 -7.61 15.17 -33.88
CA GLY A 167 -8.46 15.35 -35.06
C GLY A 167 -9.75 14.54 -35.05
N ARG A 168 -10.23 14.11 -33.88
CA ARG A 168 -11.43 13.29 -33.70
C ARG A 168 -12.64 14.14 -33.34
N ASN A 169 -13.84 13.69 -33.68
CA ASN A 169 -15.08 14.44 -33.43
C ASN A 169 -15.34 14.59 -31.91
N PRO A 170 -15.30 15.81 -31.32
CA PRO A 170 -15.47 16.00 -29.89
C PRO A 170 -16.83 15.55 -29.34
N ASP A 171 -17.90 15.54 -30.14
CA ASP A 171 -19.25 15.22 -29.65
C ASP A 171 -19.39 13.75 -29.27
N ILE A 172 -18.69 12.86 -29.98
CA ILE A 172 -18.61 11.45 -29.60
C ILE A 172 -17.92 11.32 -28.23
N ALA A 173 -16.82 12.04 -27.99
CA ALA A 173 -16.12 12.03 -26.71
C ALA A 173 -16.98 12.64 -25.57
N ARG A 174 -17.79 13.66 -25.88
CA ARG A 174 -18.78 14.18 -24.94
C ARG A 174 -19.84 13.14 -24.58
N GLY A 175 -20.32 12.37 -25.57
CA GLY A 175 -21.26 11.27 -25.37
C GLY A 175 -20.66 10.03 -24.68
N MET A 176 -19.34 9.87 -24.68
CA MET A 176 -18.66 8.88 -23.83
C MET A 176 -18.80 9.23 -22.34
N VAL A 177 -18.93 10.51 -21.99
CA VAL A 177 -19.02 10.98 -20.60
C VAL A 177 -20.47 11.14 -20.13
N ASP A 178 -21.33 11.70 -20.97
CA ASP A 178 -22.64 12.19 -20.56
C ASP A 178 -23.73 11.60 -21.47
N SER A 179 -24.57 10.73 -20.90
CA SER A 179 -25.62 10.04 -21.64
C SER A 179 -26.70 10.98 -22.17
N LYS A 180 -26.75 12.24 -21.73
CA LYS A 180 -27.68 13.25 -22.24
C LYS A 180 -27.29 13.77 -23.62
N ILE A 181 -26.08 13.48 -24.08
CA ILE A 181 -25.59 13.84 -25.40
C ILE A 181 -26.03 12.77 -26.39
N ALA A 182 -26.86 13.16 -27.35
CA ALA A 182 -27.19 12.33 -28.50
C ALA A 182 -26.20 12.66 -29.63
N VAL A 183 -25.74 11.62 -30.33
CA VAL A 183 -24.85 11.77 -31.48
C VAL A 183 -25.39 10.92 -32.61
N ALA A 184 -25.74 11.58 -33.71
CA ALA A 184 -26.20 10.93 -34.93
C ALA A 184 -25.30 11.36 -36.09
N ILE A 185 -24.71 10.38 -36.76
CA ILE A 185 -23.89 10.54 -37.96
C ILE A 185 -24.49 9.60 -39.02
N PRO A 186 -25.57 10.04 -39.72
CA PRO A 186 -26.33 9.20 -40.64
C PRO A 186 -25.48 8.60 -41.75
N GLU A 187 -24.56 9.38 -42.32
CA GLU A 187 -23.59 8.93 -43.33
C GLU A 187 -22.73 7.74 -42.88
N LEU A 188 -22.54 7.56 -41.56
CA LEU A 188 -21.79 6.44 -41.00
C LEU A 188 -22.70 5.42 -40.31
N ASN A 189 -24.02 5.48 -40.51
CA ASN A 189 -25.01 4.62 -39.86
C ASN A 189 -24.79 4.50 -38.34
N PHE A 190 -24.42 5.61 -37.71
CA PHE A 190 -24.18 5.66 -36.27
C PHE A 190 -25.21 6.59 -35.64
N ASN A 191 -25.99 6.06 -34.72
CA ASN A 191 -26.99 6.82 -33.97
C ASN A 191 -27.00 6.36 -32.51
N LYS A 192 -26.73 7.28 -31.60
CA LYS A 192 -26.82 7.10 -30.15
C LYS A 192 -27.79 8.12 -29.59
N GLU A 193 -28.86 7.61 -28.99
CA GLU A 193 -29.94 8.42 -28.44
C GLU A 193 -29.62 8.90 -27.02
N LYS A 194 -30.38 9.89 -26.53
CA LYS A 194 -30.28 10.34 -25.15
C LYS A 194 -30.59 9.19 -24.19
N GLY A 195 -29.78 9.05 -23.15
CA GLY A 195 -29.84 7.97 -22.16
C GLY A 195 -28.78 6.88 -22.37
N GLN A 196 -28.04 6.89 -23.48
CA GLN A 196 -26.99 5.92 -23.76
C GLN A 196 -25.60 6.54 -23.60
N ILE A 197 -24.71 5.87 -22.86
CA ILE A 197 -23.29 6.20 -22.86
C ILE A 197 -22.64 5.61 -24.10
N ILE A 198 -21.83 6.41 -24.79
CA ILE A 198 -21.12 5.95 -25.98
C ILE A 198 -19.93 5.08 -25.59
N SER A 199 -19.92 3.87 -26.13
CA SER A 199 -18.75 3.00 -26.28
C SER A 199 -18.71 2.56 -27.75
N LEU A 200 -17.51 2.42 -28.28
CA LEU A 200 -17.26 2.07 -29.68
C LEU A 200 -16.48 0.77 -29.71
N THR A 201 -16.91 -0.18 -30.55
CA THR A 201 -16.05 -1.31 -30.93
C THR A 201 -14.89 -0.82 -31.81
N SER A 202 -13.87 -1.65 -32.00
CA SER A 202 -12.79 -1.42 -32.97
C SER A 202 -13.30 -0.95 -34.34
N GLU A 203 -14.31 -1.61 -34.89
CA GLU A 203 -14.84 -1.35 -36.23
C GLU A 203 -15.64 -0.04 -36.27
N GLU A 204 -16.45 0.23 -35.23
CA GLU A 204 -17.15 1.51 -35.09
C GLU A 204 -16.16 2.66 -34.93
N ALA A 205 -15.13 2.48 -34.10
CA ALA A 205 -14.09 3.46 -33.88
C ALA A 205 -13.31 3.76 -35.17
N LEU A 206 -12.93 2.74 -35.95
CA LEU A 206 -12.29 2.97 -37.25
C LEU A 206 -13.22 3.73 -38.20
N LYS A 207 -14.48 3.30 -38.30
CA LYS A 207 -15.47 3.92 -39.19
C LYS A 207 -15.72 5.40 -38.85
N LEU A 208 -15.74 5.74 -37.57
CA LEU A 208 -15.99 7.09 -37.05
C LEU A 208 -14.71 7.95 -36.97
N GLY A 209 -13.55 7.44 -37.39
CA GLY A 209 -12.26 8.15 -37.31
C GLY A 209 -11.70 8.27 -35.89
N TYR A 210 -12.18 7.45 -34.96
CA TYR A 210 -11.66 7.33 -33.59
C TYR A 210 -10.44 6.42 -33.50
N ALA A 211 -10.40 5.35 -34.30
CA ALA A 211 -9.19 4.56 -34.52
C ALA A 211 -8.57 4.93 -35.87
N ASP A 212 -7.25 5.05 -35.92
CA ASP A 212 -6.48 5.28 -37.15
C ASP A 212 -6.24 3.98 -37.93
N HIS A 213 -6.17 2.84 -37.22
CA HIS A 213 -5.95 1.53 -37.82
C HIS A 213 -6.50 0.40 -36.94
N ILE A 214 -6.65 -0.79 -37.53
CA ILE A 214 -6.98 -2.02 -36.82
C ILE A 214 -5.81 -2.98 -37.00
N ALA A 215 -5.26 -3.47 -35.89
CA ALA A 215 -4.11 -4.37 -35.89
C ALA A 215 -4.34 -5.51 -34.90
N SER A 216 -3.95 -6.73 -35.25
CA SER A 216 -4.15 -7.92 -34.41
C SER A 216 -3.02 -8.12 -33.38
N SER A 217 -1.90 -7.42 -33.55
CA SER A 217 -0.70 -7.54 -32.73
C SER A 217 0.04 -6.21 -32.60
N GLU A 218 0.84 -6.09 -31.56
CA GLU A 218 1.73 -4.95 -31.36
C GLU A 218 2.74 -4.80 -32.51
N GLN A 219 3.26 -5.90 -33.04
CA GLN A 219 4.20 -5.90 -34.17
C GLN A 219 3.57 -5.24 -35.40
N GLU A 220 2.30 -5.50 -35.67
CA GLU A 220 1.55 -4.88 -36.77
C GLU A 220 1.34 -3.37 -36.55
N VAL A 221 1.12 -2.93 -35.30
CA VAL A 221 1.07 -1.50 -34.93
C VAL A 221 2.40 -0.82 -35.24
N ILE A 222 3.52 -1.44 -34.84
CA ILE A 222 4.87 -0.90 -35.00
C ILE A 222 5.22 -0.78 -36.50
N GLN A 223 4.93 -1.82 -37.27
CA GLN A 223 5.13 -1.83 -38.72
C GLN A 223 4.26 -0.79 -39.42
N TRP A 224 2.99 -0.64 -39.03
CA TRP A 224 2.08 0.37 -39.57
C TRP A 224 2.55 1.80 -39.27
N MET A 225 3.13 2.04 -38.09
CA MET A 225 3.77 3.32 -37.74
C MET A 225 5.07 3.58 -38.52
N GLY A 226 5.59 2.56 -39.20
CA GLY A 226 6.76 2.61 -40.07
C GLY A 226 8.08 2.35 -39.35
N TYR A 227 8.08 1.66 -38.20
CA TYR A 227 9.28 1.35 -37.42
C TYR A 227 9.66 -0.13 -37.54
N SER A 228 10.92 -0.46 -37.24
CA SER A 228 11.37 -1.85 -37.19
C SER A 228 10.85 -2.55 -35.94
N THR A 229 10.59 -3.85 -36.05
CA THR A 229 10.26 -4.73 -34.92
C THR A 229 11.50 -5.38 -34.30
N ASP A 230 12.70 -5.06 -34.77
CA ASP A 230 13.95 -5.65 -34.28
C ASP A 230 14.42 -5.01 -32.95
N ASP A 231 14.16 -3.70 -32.78
CA ASP A 231 14.60 -2.89 -31.63
C ASP A 231 13.41 -2.47 -30.75
N VAL A 232 12.66 -3.46 -30.26
CA VAL A 232 11.49 -3.26 -29.39
C VAL A 232 11.86 -3.53 -27.93
N PHE A 233 11.68 -2.52 -27.08
CA PHE A 233 11.94 -2.59 -25.65
C PHE A 233 10.63 -2.53 -24.89
N HIS A 234 10.32 -3.60 -24.15
CA HIS A 234 9.16 -3.63 -23.27
C HIS A 234 9.56 -3.06 -21.91
N VAL A 235 8.89 -1.98 -21.50
CA VAL A 235 9.07 -1.42 -20.16
C VAL A 235 8.40 -2.36 -19.17
N GLU A 236 9.22 -3.08 -18.40
CA GLU A 236 8.72 -3.97 -17.37
C GLU A 236 8.57 -3.26 -16.03
N ARG A 237 7.60 -3.72 -15.23
CA ARG A 237 7.50 -3.33 -13.83
C ARG A 237 8.69 -3.89 -13.05
N THR A 238 9.36 -3.02 -12.30
CA THR A 238 10.45 -3.40 -11.41
C THR A 238 9.95 -4.32 -10.30
N TRP A 239 10.85 -5.07 -9.66
CA TRP A 239 10.48 -5.89 -8.51
C TRP A 239 9.89 -5.04 -7.37
N ALA A 240 10.35 -3.80 -7.21
CA ALA A 240 9.87 -2.89 -6.19
C ALA A 240 8.43 -2.44 -6.49
N GLU A 241 8.11 -2.11 -7.75
CA GLU A 241 6.73 -1.77 -8.17
C GLU A 241 5.78 -2.97 -8.01
N LYS A 242 6.23 -4.19 -8.38
CA LYS A 242 5.45 -5.42 -8.15
C LYS A 242 5.21 -5.68 -6.67
N ALA A 243 6.22 -5.46 -5.82
CA ALA A 243 6.08 -5.58 -4.38
C ALA A 243 5.14 -4.49 -3.83
N ALA A 244 5.26 -3.26 -4.32
CA ALA A 244 4.40 -2.15 -3.92
C ALA A 244 2.94 -2.45 -4.22
N GLU A 245 2.60 -2.96 -5.41
CA GLU A 245 1.25 -3.38 -5.80
C GLU A 245 0.64 -4.38 -4.78
N ILE A 246 1.42 -5.37 -4.36
CA ILE A 246 0.99 -6.35 -3.34
C ILE A 246 0.82 -5.67 -1.98
N LEU A 247 1.77 -4.83 -1.57
CA LEU A 247 1.78 -4.17 -0.27
C LEU A 247 0.73 -3.07 -0.15
N THR A 248 0.28 -2.50 -1.26
CA THR A 248 -0.79 -1.48 -1.29
C THR A 248 -2.19 -2.07 -1.41
N ASN A 249 -2.32 -3.40 -1.57
CA ASN A 249 -3.61 -4.06 -1.52
C ASN A 249 -4.32 -3.78 -0.17
N PRO A 250 -5.61 -3.39 -0.15
CA PRO A 250 -6.31 -3.00 1.08
C PRO A 250 -6.29 -4.05 2.21
N ILE A 251 -6.33 -5.33 1.85
CA ILE A 251 -6.28 -6.43 2.83
C ILE A 251 -4.88 -6.54 3.40
N VAL A 252 -3.86 -6.50 2.54
CA VAL A 252 -2.45 -6.59 2.95
C VAL A 252 -2.08 -5.40 3.83
N GLN A 253 -2.47 -4.17 3.46
CA GLN A 253 -2.25 -2.99 4.30
C GLN A 253 -2.87 -3.13 5.68
N THR A 254 -4.10 -3.65 5.77
CA THR A 254 -4.79 -3.88 7.05
C THR A 254 -4.02 -4.89 7.90
N LEU A 255 -3.54 -5.98 7.30
CA LEU A 255 -2.72 -6.99 7.99
C LEU A 255 -1.37 -6.43 8.46
N LEU A 256 -0.70 -5.63 7.62
CA LEU A 256 0.58 -5.00 7.97
C LEU A 256 0.43 -4.02 9.14
N LEU A 257 -0.63 -3.20 9.14
CA LEU A 257 -0.94 -2.30 10.26
C LEU A 257 -1.29 -3.10 11.52
N PHE A 258 -2.06 -4.19 11.40
CA PHE A 258 -2.37 -5.06 12.53
C PHE A 258 -1.10 -5.68 13.13
N ILE A 259 -0.23 -6.26 12.31
CA ILE A 259 1.05 -6.84 12.73
C ILE A 259 1.92 -5.74 13.38
N GLY A 260 1.95 -4.56 12.76
CA GLY A 260 2.61 -3.36 13.27
C GLY A 260 2.19 -3.01 14.70
N ILE A 261 0.90 -2.76 14.88
CA ILE A 261 0.31 -2.34 16.15
C ILE A 261 0.42 -3.45 17.19
N ALA A 262 -0.01 -4.68 16.86
CA ALA A 262 0.01 -5.81 17.77
C ALA A 262 1.43 -6.15 18.21
N GLY A 263 2.40 -6.17 17.28
CA GLY A 263 3.79 -6.46 17.58
C GLY A 263 4.41 -5.48 18.57
N VAL A 264 4.22 -4.18 18.34
CA VAL A 264 4.69 -3.13 19.26
C VAL A 264 4.01 -3.21 20.63
N VAL A 265 2.68 -3.39 20.67
CA VAL A 265 1.96 -3.45 21.95
C VAL A 265 2.31 -4.72 22.74
N ILE A 266 2.43 -5.87 22.08
CA ILE A 266 2.81 -7.12 22.74
C ILE A 266 4.23 -7.02 23.31
N GLU A 267 5.19 -6.44 22.57
CA GLU A 267 6.56 -6.22 23.04
C GLU A 267 6.61 -5.40 24.34
N LEU A 268 5.79 -4.34 24.42
CA LEU A 268 5.73 -3.48 25.61
C LEU A 268 5.08 -4.17 26.82
N LEU A 269 4.14 -5.09 26.59
CA LEU A 269 3.39 -5.76 27.65
C LEU A 269 4.04 -7.07 28.13
N VAL A 270 4.78 -7.75 27.25
CA VAL A 270 5.36 -9.07 27.52
C VAL A 270 6.87 -8.97 27.54
N PRO A 271 7.48 -8.84 28.73
CA PRO A 271 8.91 -9.03 28.93
C PRO A 271 9.41 -10.34 28.30
N GLY A 272 10.26 -10.26 27.28
CA GLY A 272 10.68 -11.42 26.50
C GLY A 272 11.63 -11.08 25.36
N PHE A 273 11.87 -12.06 24.48
CA PHE A 273 12.72 -11.87 23.29
C PHE A 273 11.97 -11.05 22.23
N GLY A 274 12.63 -10.03 21.68
CA GLY A 274 12.04 -8.93 20.90
C GLY A 274 11.44 -9.24 19.53
N VAL A 275 10.99 -10.48 19.31
CA VAL A 275 10.35 -10.93 18.08
C VAL A 275 9.05 -10.17 17.78
N PRO A 276 8.12 -9.98 18.73
CA PRO A 276 6.93 -9.17 18.49
C PRO A 276 7.28 -7.75 18.05
N GLY A 277 8.26 -7.12 18.72
CA GLY A 277 8.75 -5.80 18.33
C GLY A 277 9.33 -5.76 16.92
N ILE A 278 10.16 -6.74 16.54
CA ILE A 278 10.74 -6.84 15.18
C ILE A 278 9.63 -7.01 14.14
N LEU A 279 8.66 -7.89 14.38
CA LEU A 279 7.52 -8.06 13.48
C LEU A 279 6.69 -6.78 13.36
N GLY A 280 6.52 -6.04 14.47
CA GLY A 280 5.85 -4.75 14.47
C GLY A 280 6.56 -3.71 13.60
N VAL A 281 7.88 -3.57 13.78
CA VAL A 281 8.70 -2.66 12.95
C VAL A 281 8.68 -3.07 11.49
N LEU A 282 8.78 -4.37 11.18
CA LEU A 282 8.68 -4.89 9.80
C LEU A 282 7.29 -4.62 9.20
N GLY A 283 6.21 -4.79 9.96
CA GLY A 283 4.85 -4.52 9.52
C GLY A 283 4.68 -3.06 9.09
N PHE A 284 5.07 -2.12 9.95
CA PHE A 284 5.06 -0.69 9.59
C PHE A 284 6.05 -0.36 8.47
N GLY A 285 7.25 -0.91 8.49
CA GLY A 285 8.26 -0.70 7.46
C GLY A 285 7.78 -1.11 6.08
N LEU A 286 7.16 -2.28 5.95
CA LEU A 286 6.56 -2.76 4.71
C LEU A 286 5.35 -1.92 4.29
N TYR A 287 4.52 -1.47 5.24
CA TYR A 287 3.40 -0.58 4.96
C TYR A 287 3.87 0.74 4.33
N PHE A 288 4.84 1.42 4.95
CA PHE A 288 5.38 2.68 4.42
C PHE A 288 6.18 2.46 3.13
N PHE A 289 6.95 1.37 3.03
CA PHE A 289 7.70 1.03 1.83
C PHE A 289 6.77 0.85 0.61
N GLY A 290 5.71 0.05 0.74
CA GLY A 290 4.76 -0.18 -0.35
C GLY A 290 4.13 1.12 -0.84
N ASN A 291 3.67 1.97 0.09
CA ASN A 291 3.06 3.25 -0.25
C ASN A 291 4.07 4.27 -0.82
N TYR A 292 5.34 4.22 -0.41
CA TYR A 292 6.39 5.09 -0.95
C TYR A 292 6.70 4.76 -2.40
N ILE A 293 6.90 3.47 -2.71
CA ILE A 293 7.19 3.02 -4.08
C ILE A 293 5.97 3.21 -5.00
N ALA A 294 4.75 3.04 -4.49
CA ALA A 294 3.54 3.31 -5.25
C ALA A 294 3.26 4.80 -5.47
N GLY A 295 4.07 5.70 -4.88
CA GLY A 295 3.94 7.15 -5.03
C GLY A 295 2.86 7.79 -4.16
N PHE A 296 2.19 7.03 -3.28
CA PHE A 296 1.18 7.55 -2.35
C PHE A 296 1.79 8.28 -1.15
N ALA A 297 3.01 7.92 -0.77
CA ALA A 297 3.68 8.42 0.43
C ALA A 297 5.02 9.10 0.09
N GLY A 298 5.21 10.34 0.56
CA GLY A 298 6.50 11.02 0.53
C GLY A 298 7.32 10.80 1.81
N SER A 299 8.55 11.34 1.84
CA SER A 299 9.44 11.22 3.00
C SER A 299 8.88 11.82 4.29
N GLU A 300 8.00 12.80 4.16
CA GLU A 300 7.33 13.48 5.25
C GLU A 300 6.39 12.57 6.05
N THR A 301 5.81 11.55 5.41
CA THR A 301 4.79 10.69 6.02
C THR A 301 5.37 9.72 7.05
N TRP A 302 6.45 9.02 6.69
CA TRP A 302 7.13 8.10 7.60
C TRP A 302 7.94 8.87 8.66
N LEU A 303 8.46 10.06 8.33
CA LEU A 303 9.07 10.95 9.33
C LEU A 303 8.05 11.37 10.40
N LEU A 304 6.84 11.78 9.99
CA LEU A 304 5.78 12.14 10.91
C LEU A 304 5.36 10.95 11.79
N PHE A 305 5.30 9.75 11.21
CA PHE A 305 5.04 8.52 11.97
C PHE A 305 6.13 8.25 13.03
N ILE A 306 7.41 8.37 12.67
CA ILE A 306 8.53 8.19 13.61
C ILE A 306 8.50 9.25 14.72
N ILE A 307 8.24 10.51 14.38
CA ILE A 307 8.06 11.58 15.37
C ILE A 307 6.92 11.22 16.32
N GLY A 308 5.80 10.73 15.77
CA GLY A 308 4.67 10.27 16.58
C GLY A 308 5.06 9.16 17.56
N LEU A 309 5.78 8.14 17.08
CA LEU A 309 6.29 7.04 17.90
C LEU A 309 7.27 7.54 18.98
N ALA A 310 8.19 8.44 18.63
CA ALA A 310 9.13 9.04 19.57
C ALA A 310 8.43 9.84 20.66
N LEU A 311 7.39 10.63 20.32
CA LEU A 311 6.59 11.37 21.29
C LEU A 311 5.84 10.44 22.26
N LEU A 312 5.30 9.32 21.75
CA LEU A 312 4.68 8.29 22.60
C LEU A 312 5.68 7.65 23.56
N ILE A 313 6.90 7.38 23.10
CA ILE A 313 7.98 6.87 23.95
C ILE A 313 8.38 7.90 25.00
N LEU A 314 8.53 9.17 24.61
CA LEU A 314 8.89 10.26 25.52
C LEU A 314 7.85 10.48 26.63
N GLU A 315 6.56 10.31 26.36
CA GLU A 315 5.51 10.36 27.40
C GLU A 315 5.76 9.36 28.54
N MET A 316 6.37 8.20 28.26
CA MET A 316 6.68 7.20 29.28
C MET A 316 7.81 7.64 30.23
N PHE A 317 8.68 8.54 29.79
CA PHE A 317 9.82 9.04 30.57
C PHE A 317 9.57 10.43 31.16
N ILE A 318 8.78 11.25 30.46
CA ILE A 318 8.48 12.63 30.80
C ILE A 318 6.98 12.71 31.10
N PRO A 319 6.59 12.85 32.38
CA PRO A 319 5.18 13.00 32.73
C PRO A 319 4.66 14.35 32.21
N SER A 320 4.09 14.32 31.00
CA SER A 320 3.63 15.52 30.28
C SER A 320 2.14 15.79 30.47
N PHE A 321 1.50 15.05 31.38
CA PHE A 321 0.05 15.00 31.57
C PHE A 321 -0.69 14.61 30.27
N GLY A 322 -0.08 13.76 29.44
CA GLY A 322 -0.67 13.23 28.21
C GLY A 322 -0.55 14.13 26.98
N ILE A 323 0.08 15.30 27.06
CA ILE A 323 0.24 16.20 25.90
C ILE A 323 1.10 15.53 24.81
N LEU A 324 2.26 14.97 25.17
CA LEU A 324 3.12 14.24 24.24
C LEU A 324 2.40 12.98 23.73
N GLY A 325 1.65 12.30 24.60
CA GLY A 325 0.79 11.17 24.22
C GLY A 325 -0.21 11.52 23.11
N ILE A 326 -0.93 12.64 23.25
CA ILE A 326 -1.93 13.10 22.29
C ILE A 326 -1.26 13.52 20.97
N LEU A 327 -0.22 14.36 21.05
CA LEU A 327 0.51 14.81 19.84
C LEU A 327 1.18 13.64 19.12
N GLY A 328 1.72 12.67 19.87
CA GLY A 328 2.29 11.45 19.34
C GLY A 328 1.27 10.60 18.62
N SER A 329 0.09 10.40 19.23
CA SER A 329 -1.02 9.65 18.64
C SER A 329 -1.55 10.31 17.36
N ILE A 330 -1.75 11.64 17.37
CA ILE A 330 -2.18 12.39 16.19
C ILE A 330 -1.15 12.27 15.07
N SER A 331 0.14 12.42 15.39
CA SER A 331 1.23 12.33 14.40
C SER A 331 1.33 10.92 13.81
N LEU A 332 1.18 9.88 14.63
CA LEU A 332 1.21 8.48 14.19
C LEU A 332 0.04 8.19 13.25
N VAL A 333 -1.19 8.54 13.64
CA VAL A 333 -2.39 8.34 12.83
C VAL A 333 -2.29 9.14 11.54
N ALA A 334 -1.86 10.41 11.61
CA ALA A 334 -1.67 11.24 10.44
C ALA A 334 -0.61 10.67 9.49
N GLY A 335 0.50 10.14 10.01
CA GLY A 335 1.54 9.49 9.21
C GLY A 335 1.00 8.29 8.43
N VAL A 336 0.25 7.41 9.10
CA VAL A 336 -0.40 6.25 8.47
C VAL A 336 -1.43 6.69 7.42
N VAL A 337 -2.39 7.53 7.81
CA VAL A 337 -3.50 7.93 6.92
C VAL A 337 -3.01 8.70 5.70
N ARG A 338 -1.98 9.53 5.87
CA ARG A 338 -1.41 10.34 4.79
C ARG A 338 -0.53 9.52 3.84
N ALA A 339 0.06 8.43 4.32
CA ALA A 339 0.77 7.50 3.45
C ALA A 339 -0.17 6.67 2.58
N ALA A 340 -1.42 6.46 3.01
CA ALA A 340 -2.37 5.63 2.30
C ALA A 340 -2.93 6.30 1.03
N TYR A 341 -3.14 5.48 0.00
CA TYR A 341 -3.84 5.86 -1.23
C TYR A 341 -5.21 6.51 -0.98
N ASN A 342 -6.02 5.91 -0.11
CA ASN A 342 -7.38 6.35 0.16
C ASN A 342 -7.54 6.56 1.67
N MET A 343 -7.72 7.82 2.08
CA MET A 343 -7.85 8.20 3.48
C MET A 343 -9.01 7.47 4.18
N GLN A 344 -10.14 7.28 3.50
CA GLN A 344 -11.29 6.58 4.06
C GLN A 344 -10.97 5.11 4.34
N HIS A 345 -10.36 4.43 3.37
CA HIS A 345 -9.89 3.05 3.57
C HIS A 345 -8.81 2.99 4.64
N ALA A 346 -7.90 3.96 4.70
CA ALA A 346 -6.86 4.02 5.72
C ALA A 346 -7.44 4.09 7.13
N PHE A 347 -8.43 4.95 7.37
CA PHE A 347 -9.11 5.02 8.66
C PHE A 347 -9.83 3.72 9.02
N ILE A 348 -10.51 3.09 8.05
CA ILE A 348 -11.19 1.80 8.26
C ILE A 348 -10.17 0.70 8.58
N SER A 349 -9.13 0.57 7.77
CA SER A 349 -8.05 -0.40 7.94
C SER A 349 -7.32 -0.21 9.27
N LEU A 350 -7.00 1.03 9.64
CA LEU A 350 -6.38 1.35 10.91
C LEU A 350 -7.29 1.01 12.09
N GLY A 351 -8.59 1.32 11.99
CA GLY A 351 -9.58 0.98 13.02
C GLY A 351 -9.75 -0.54 13.20
N ILE A 352 -9.83 -1.29 12.10
CA ILE A 352 -9.89 -2.76 12.11
C ILE A 352 -8.60 -3.33 12.71
N ALA A 353 -7.44 -2.86 12.25
CA ALA A 353 -6.13 -3.29 12.73
C ALA A 353 -5.97 -3.04 14.24
N PHE A 354 -6.38 -1.85 14.71
CA PHE A 354 -6.35 -1.51 16.12
C PHE A 354 -7.30 -2.39 16.95
N ALA A 355 -8.55 -2.56 16.52
CA ALA A 355 -9.51 -3.42 17.22
C ALA A 355 -9.03 -4.89 17.28
N ALA A 356 -8.49 -5.41 16.18
CA ALA A 356 -7.91 -6.74 16.13
C ALA A 356 -6.69 -6.86 17.05
N ALA A 357 -5.80 -5.86 17.08
CA ALA A 357 -4.65 -5.82 17.98
C ALA A 357 -5.09 -5.83 19.45
N VAL A 358 -6.09 -5.00 19.81
CA VAL A 358 -6.67 -5.00 21.16
C VAL A 358 -7.27 -6.35 21.52
N ALA A 359 -8.00 -7.00 20.61
CA ALA A 359 -8.56 -8.32 20.84
C ALA A 359 -7.47 -9.39 21.09
N VAL A 360 -6.41 -9.40 20.28
CA VAL A 360 -5.28 -10.32 20.46
C VAL A 360 -4.54 -10.05 21.76
N VAL A 361 -4.28 -8.79 22.09
CA VAL A 361 -3.65 -8.39 23.35
C VAL A 361 -4.51 -8.79 24.54
N ALA A 362 -5.84 -8.63 24.47
CA ALA A 362 -6.76 -9.08 25.51
C ALA A 362 -6.75 -10.60 25.66
N ILE A 363 -6.76 -11.35 24.54
CA ILE A 363 -6.67 -12.82 24.56
C ILE A 363 -5.35 -13.26 25.19
N ILE A 364 -4.22 -12.65 24.83
CA ILE A 364 -2.91 -12.95 25.42
C ILE A 364 -2.93 -12.60 26.91
N GLY A 365 -3.46 -11.43 27.28
CA GLY A 365 -3.58 -11.01 28.68
C GLY A 365 -4.40 -11.98 29.52
N ILE A 366 -5.49 -12.53 28.97
CA ILE A 366 -6.34 -13.54 29.63
C ILE A 366 -5.63 -14.90 29.66
N ALA A 367 -5.09 -15.37 28.54
CA ALA A 367 -4.48 -16.69 28.41
C ALA A 367 -3.19 -16.84 29.23
N PHE A 368 -2.41 -15.76 29.36
CA PHE A 368 -1.16 -15.74 30.12
C PHE A 368 -1.31 -15.12 31.52
N LYS A 369 -2.56 -14.81 31.94
CA LYS A 369 -2.88 -14.29 33.28
C LYS A 369 -2.27 -15.12 34.40
N ASP A 370 -2.27 -16.44 34.26
CA ASP A 370 -1.81 -17.37 35.29
C ASP A 370 -0.35 -17.81 35.14
N ARG A 371 0.30 -17.54 34.00
CA ARG A 371 1.58 -18.16 33.63
C ARG A 371 2.80 -17.23 33.63
N GLY A 372 2.62 -15.91 33.61
CA GLY A 372 3.71 -15.03 33.15
C GLY A 372 4.42 -14.21 34.22
N ILE A 373 3.83 -13.07 34.57
CA ILE A 373 4.61 -11.91 35.04
C ILE A 373 3.77 -10.95 35.90
N TRP A 374 2.45 -10.93 35.70
CA TRP A 374 1.50 -10.15 36.51
C TRP A 374 1.40 -10.61 37.97
N ASN A 375 1.70 -11.89 38.26
CA ASN A 375 1.83 -12.40 39.63
C ASN A 375 3.07 -11.88 40.37
N ARG A 376 3.98 -11.13 39.72
CA ARG A 376 5.13 -10.48 40.38
C ARG A 376 4.88 -9.02 40.76
N PHE A 377 3.86 -8.38 40.18
CA PHE A 377 3.46 -6.99 40.51
C PHE A 377 2.32 -6.93 41.52
N ILE A 378 1.55 -8.02 41.66
CA ILE A 378 0.63 -8.19 42.76
C ILE A 378 1.37 -9.03 43.79
N LEU A 379 1.78 -8.43 44.90
CA LEU A 379 2.17 -9.17 46.10
C LEU A 379 0.93 -9.98 46.54
N LYS A 380 0.81 -11.22 46.06
CA LYS A 380 -0.18 -12.19 46.53
C LYS A 380 0.26 -12.79 47.88
N GLU A 381 0.68 -11.92 48.80
CA GLU A 381 0.70 -12.22 50.22
C GLU A 381 -0.32 -11.31 50.91
N SER A 382 -1.59 -11.47 50.57
CA SER A 382 -2.49 -11.75 51.68
C SER A 382 -2.39 -13.25 51.89
N LEU A 383 -1.43 -13.66 52.73
CA LEU A 383 -1.45 -14.98 53.36
C LEU A 383 -2.82 -15.10 54.02
N THR A 384 -3.77 -15.69 53.30
CA THR A 384 -5.08 -16.03 53.82
C THR A 384 -4.82 -16.93 55.01
N ALA A 385 -5.41 -16.56 56.16
CA ALA A 385 -5.24 -17.22 57.45
C ALA A 385 -5.55 -18.74 57.43
N ASP A 386 -6.08 -19.26 56.31
CA ASP A 386 -6.41 -20.65 56.08
C ASP A 386 -5.23 -21.55 55.67
N GLN A 387 -4.01 -21.02 55.46
CA GLN A 387 -2.82 -21.84 55.15
C GLN A 387 -1.73 -21.87 56.24
N GLY A 388 -2.06 -21.56 57.49
CA GLY A 388 -1.32 -22.09 58.65
C GLY A 388 0.13 -21.60 58.85
N PHE A 389 0.54 -20.49 58.22
CA PHE A 389 1.78 -19.81 58.53
C PHE A 389 1.49 -18.49 59.23
N SER A 390 1.33 -18.55 60.55
CA SER A 390 1.45 -17.36 61.39
C SER A 390 2.93 -17.18 61.72
N SER A 391 3.50 -16.02 61.37
CA SER A 391 4.83 -15.60 61.82
C SER A 391 4.83 -15.14 63.29
N VAL A 392 3.96 -15.75 64.11
CA VAL A 392 3.87 -15.55 65.54
C VAL A 392 4.19 -16.89 66.15
N VAL A 393 5.39 -17.04 66.71
CA VAL A 393 5.70 -18.14 67.63
C VAL A 393 4.54 -18.21 68.61
N ASN A 394 3.76 -19.29 68.60
CA ASN A 394 2.54 -19.39 69.38
C ASN A 394 2.90 -19.42 70.88
N ARG A 395 3.00 -18.22 71.46
CA ARG A 395 3.42 -17.95 72.83
C ARG A 395 2.28 -18.15 73.84
N GLU A 396 1.11 -18.60 73.39
CA GLU A 396 0.00 -19.02 74.26
C GLU A 396 0.44 -20.13 75.24
N LEU A 397 1.42 -20.95 74.86
CA LEU A 397 2.03 -21.97 75.73
C LEU A 397 2.71 -21.39 76.98
N LEU A 398 3.06 -20.10 76.98
CA LEU A 398 3.67 -19.43 78.13
C LEU A 398 2.63 -19.02 79.18
N LEU A 399 1.34 -19.03 78.86
CA LEU A 399 0.28 -18.63 79.80
C LEU A 399 0.30 -19.54 81.04
N GLY A 400 0.36 -18.95 82.23
CA GLY A 400 0.44 -19.67 83.50
C GLY A 400 1.82 -20.23 83.87
N GLN A 401 2.84 -20.09 83.01
CA GLN A 401 4.20 -20.49 83.35
C GLN A 401 4.82 -19.52 84.36
N ARG A 402 5.71 -20.06 85.21
CA ARG A 402 6.49 -19.34 86.20
C ARG A 402 7.88 -19.03 85.65
N GLY A 403 8.41 -17.89 86.07
CA GLY A 403 9.76 -17.44 85.69
C GLY A 403 10.34 -16.50 86.72
N VAL A 404 11.50 -15.93 86.40
CA VAL A 404 12.20 -14.97 87.26
C VAL A 404 12.50 -13.70 86.47
N SER A 405 12.31 -12.53 87.06
CA SER A 405 12.69 -11.25 86.44
C SER A 405 14.20 -11.08 86.33
N LEU A 406 14.72 -10.85 85.12
CA LEU A 406 16.14 -10.55 84.90
C LEU A 406 16.42 -9.04 84.99
N THR A 407 15.42 -8.21 84.70
CA THR A 407 15.49 -6.76 84.83
C THR A 407 14.33 -6.26 85.69
N PRO A 408 14.43 -5.07 86.32
CA PRO A 408 13.27 -4.47 86.97
C PRO A 408 12.15 -4.20 85.96
N LEU A 409 10.93 -4.67 86.22
CA LEU A 409 9.78 -4.50 85.32
C LEU A 409 9.00 -3.22 85.68
N ARG A 410 9.06 -2.19 84.81
CA ARG A 410 8.43 -0.85 85.04
C ARG A 410 7.95 -0.15 83.75
N PRO A 411 6.78 -0.50 83.18
CA PRO A 411 6.11 -1.78 83.31
C PRO A 411 6.78 -2.86 82.45
N ALA A 412 7.68 -2.51 81.52
CA ALA A 412 8.37 -3.44 80.65
C ALA A 412 9.71 -3.90 81.24
N GLY A 413 10.15 -5.10 80.83
CA GLY A 413 11.48 -5.63 81.06
C GLY A 413 11.57 -7.09 80.62
N THR A 414 12.66 -7.77 80.96
CA THR A 414 12.92 -9.14 80.51
C THR A 414 12.85 -10.11 81.68
N VAL A 415 12.22 -11.26 81.46
CA VAL A 415 12.14 -12.39 82.41
C VAL A 415 12.78 -13.63 81.80
N LEU A 416 13.17 -14.57 82.64
CA LEU A 416 13.58 -15.91 82.26
C LEU A 416 12.43 -16.87 82.53
N ILE A 417 11.88 -17.49 81.48
CA ILE A 417 10.82 -18.52 81.57
C ILE A 417 11.30 -19.72 80.76
N ALA A 418 11.32 -20.91 81.38
CA ALA A 418 11.77 -22.16 80.73
C ALA A 418 13.13 -22.03 79.99
N ASP A 419 14.10 -21.36 80.62
CA ASP A 419 15.44 -21.05 80.10
C ASP A 419 15.49 -20.11 78.87
N GLU A 420 14.36 -19.51 78.47
CA GLU A 420 14.29 -18.49 77.42
C GLU A 420 14.15 -17.09 78.02
N ARG A 421 14.90 -16.12 77.47
CA ARG A 421 14.75 -14.70 77.79
C ARG A 421 13.58 -14.12 77.00
N VAL A 422 12.55 -13.66 77.71
CA VAL A 422 11.32 -13.17 77.12
C VAL A 422 11.04 -11.75 77.61
N ASP A 423 10.78 -10.84 76.68
CA ASP A 423 10.33 -9.49 76.99
C ASP A 423 8.85 -9.50 77.38
N VAL A 424 8.55 -8.90 78.52
CA VAL A 424 7.24 -8.91 79.16
C VAL A 424 6.87 -7.53 79.67
N VAL A 425 5.58 -7.35 79.97
CA VAL A 425 5.05 -6.15 80.61
C VAL A 425 4.23 -6.51 81.84
N THR A 426 4.21 -5.64 82.85
CA THR A 426 3.29 -5.74 83.99
C THR A 426 2.03 -4.91 83.72
N ASN A 427 0.97 -5.15 84.49
CA ASN A 427 -0.23 -4.29 84.50
C ASN A 427 -0.04 -3.03 85.40
N GLY A 428 1.16 -2.44 85.36
CA GLY A 428 1.51 -1.23 86.12
C GLY A 428 2.16 -1.48 87.48
N GLU A 429 2.29 -2.73 87.92
CA GLU A 429 3.04 -3.10 89.11
C GLU A 429 4.54 -3.02 88.87
N PHE A 430 5.29 -2.55 89.88
CA PHE A 430 6.75 -2.64 89.86
C PHE A 430 7.20 -4.00 90.40
N ILE A 431 7.97 -4.74 89.60
CA ILE A 431 8.62 -6.00 90.02
C ILE A 431 10.13 -5.80 89.96
N ALA A 432 10.84 -6.02 91.08
CA ALA A 432 12.30 -5.94 91.13
C ALA A 432 12.97 -7.10 90.37
N THR A 433 14.27 -6.99 90.08
CA THR A 433 15.07 -8.11 89.55
C THR A 433 15.10 -9.28 90.54
N ASP A 434 15.26 -10.50 90.01
CA ASP A 434 15.32 -11.77 90.75
C ASP A 434 14.05 -12.13 91.54
N MET A 435 12.90 -11.61 91.10
CA MET A 435 11.60 -11.91 91.71
C MET A 435 10.85 -12.98 90.90
N PRO A 436 10.15 -13.91 91.57
CA PRO A 436 9.30 -14.88 90.91
C PRO A 436 8.08 -14.20 90.27
N ILE A 437 7.78 -14.58 89.04
CA ILE A 437 6.65 -14.06 88.26
C ILE A 437 5.82 -15.19 87.68
N ILE A 438 4.58 -14.89 87.33
CA ILE A 438 3.69 -15.78 86.58
C ILE A 438 3.09 -15.03 85.40
N VAL A 439 3.03 -15.69 84.24
CA VAL A 439 2.41 -15.14 83.04
C VAL A 439 0.90 -15.13 83.21
N SER A 440 0.34 -13.93 83.31
CA SER A 440 -1.10 -13.69 83.51
C SER A 440 -1.90 -13.60 82.22
N LYS A 441 -1.28 -13.18 81.11
CA LYS A 441 -1.97 -12.97 79.83
C LYS A 441 -0.98 -13.02 78.67
N VAL A 442 -1.40 -13.58 77.54
CA VAL A 442 -0.66 -13.53 76.27
C VAL A 442 -1.61 -13.00 75.20
N GLU A 443 -1.28 -11.86 74.59
CA GLU A 443 -2.03 -11.25 73.50
C GLU A 443 -1.09 -11.01 72.31
N GLY A 444 -1.04 -11.97 71.38
CA GLY A 444 -0.11 -11.96 70.26
C GLY A 444 1.34 -11.90 70.74
N GLY A 445 2.07 -10.84 70.39
CA GLY A 445 3.45 -10.62 70.84
C GLY A 445 3.60 -10.02 72.25
N ARG A 446 2.51 -9.61 72.90
CA ARG A 446 2.53 -8.98 74.23
C ARG A 446 2.28 -10.02 75.32
N ILE A 447 3.28 -10.22 76.18
CA ILE A 447 3.20 -11.12 77.34
C ILE A 447 3.09 -10.30 78.61
N VAL A 448 2.02 -10.51 79.38
CA VAL A 448 1.75 -9.80 80.62
C VAL A 448 2.04 -10.69 81.82
N VAL A 449 2.92 -10.24 82.72
CA VAL A 449 3.29 -10.96 83.95
C VAL A 449 2.83 -10.21 85.20
N LYS A 450 2.66 -10.95 86.29
CA LYS A 450 2.43 -10.42 87.64
C LYS A 450 3.38 -11.09 88.62
N ALA A 451 3.62 -10.47 89.77
CA ALA A 451 4.41 -11.08 90.83
C ALA A 451 3.74 -12.39 91.28
N ASP A 452 4.53 -13.46 91.38
CA ASP A 452 4.02 -14.71 91.91
C ASP A 452 4.12 -14.69 93.45
N THR A 453 3.01 -14.36 94.10
CA THR A 453 2.89 -14.34 95.56
C THR A 453 2.52 -15.70 96.15
N SER A 454 2.47 -16.77 95.34
CA SER A 454 2.28 -18.13 95.84
C SER A 454 3.62 -18.75 96.22
N ALA A 455 4.10 -18.40 97.42
CA ALA A 455 5.16 -19.09 98.14
C ALA A 455 4.60 -20.24 98.98
#